data_AF-A0A7T8KI14-F1
#
_entry.id   AF-A0A7T8KI14-F1
#
_cell.length_a   1.000
_cell.length_b   1.000
_cell.length_c   1.000
_cell.angle_alpha   90.00
_cell.angle_beta   90.00
_cell.angle_gamma   90.00
#
_symmetry.space_group_name_H-M   'P 1'
#
loop_
_entity.id
_entity.type
_entity.pdbx_description
1 polymer ?
#
loop_
_entity_poly.entity_id
_entity_poly.type
_entity_poly.pdbx_seq_one_letter_code
_entity_poly.pdbx_strand_id
1 'polypeptide(L)'
;TNDTSLGSVDPQLERQVETIRNLVDSYMKIVTKTCRDLVPKTIMFLMINDVKAFINSELLACLYATGDTQNMMEESADEAIKREEMLRMYHACKEALKIIGDVSMATVSTPTPAPLRNDWMGTSSLSTPMS
;
A
#
# COMPACT_ATOMS: atom_id res chain seq x y z
N THR A 1 56.39 -55.88 -19.15
CA THR A 1 57.32 -55.72 -18.01
C THR A 1 57.50 -54.25 -17.72
N ASN A 2 56.55 -53.66 -17.00
CA ASN A 2 56.76 -52.37 -16.33
C ASN A 2 55.79 -52.29 -15.15
N ASP A 3 55.99 -53.22 -14.22
CA ASP A 3 55.40 -53.16 -12.89
C ASP A 3 56.31 -52.22 -12.10
N THR A 4 56.15 -50.91 -12.37
CA THR A 4 56.79 -49.87 -11.57
C THR A 4 56.12 -49.93 -10.21
N SER A 5 56.73 -50.71 -9.32
CA SER A 5 56.78 -50.51 -7.88
C SER A 5 55.98 -49.29 -7.43
N LEU A 6 54.69 -49.48 -7.16
CA LEU A 6 53.99 -48.70 -6.14
C LEU A 6 54.67 -49.10 -4.82
N GLY A 7 55.90 -48.58 -4.65
CA GLY A 7 56.71 -48.83 -3.48
C GLY A 7 55.89 -48.45 -2.28
N SER A 8 55.77 -49.41 -1.36
CA SER A 8 55.20 -49.27 -0.02
C SER A 8 55.25 -47.83 0.46
N VAL A 9 54.12 -47.13 0.45
CA VAL A 9 53.99 -45.90 1.23
C VAL A 9 54.40 -46.26 2.64
N ASP A 10 55.44 -45.60 3.15
CA ASP A 10 55.92 -45.81 4.50
C ASP A 10 54.73 -45.60 5.45
N PRO A 11 54.32 -46.60 6.25
CA PRO A 11 53.19 -46.49 7.15
C PRO A 11 53.28 -45.28 8.09
N GLN A 12 54.50 -44.82 8.41
CA GLN A 12 54.70 -43.59 9.18
C GLN A 12 54.32 -42.34 8.38
N LEU A 13 54.70 -42.27 7.11
CA LEU A 13 54.36 -41.14 6.23
C LEU A 13 52.84 -41.05 6.03
N GLU A 14 52.16 -42.18 5.84
CA GLU A 14 50.71 -42.22 5.69
C GLU A 14 49.99 -41.67 6.92
N ARG A 15 50.44 -42.05 8.12
CA ARG A 15 49.91 -41.52 9.39
C ARG A 15 50.18 -40.02 9.57
N GLN A 16 51.35 -39.53 9.15
CA GLN A 16 51.67 -38.11 9.20
C GLN A 16 50.79 -37.29 8.24
N VAL A 17 50.59 -37.78 7.02
CA VAL A 17 49.71 -37.14 6.04
C VAL A 17 48.28 -37.04 6.57
N GLU A 18 47.77 -38.10 7.19
CA GLU A 18 46.43 -38.08 7.80
C GLU A 18 46.35 -37.11 8.97
N THR A 19 47.40 -37.01 9.78
CA THR A 19 47.47 -36.01 10.87
C THR A 19 47.42 -34.58 10.31
N ILE A 20 48.20 -34.30 9.26
CA ILE A 20 48.21 -32.99 8.61
C ILE A 20 46.84 -32.67 8.01
N ARG A 21 46.20 -33.63 7.33
CA ARG A 21 44.86 -33.45 6.75
C ARG A 21 43.84 -33.06 7.83
N ASN A 22 43.82 -33.77 8.95
CA ASN A 22 42.91 -33.46 10.06
C ASN A 22 43.16 -32.07 10.67
N LEU A 23 44.43 -31.64 10.76
CA LEU A 23 44.77 -30.29 11.24
C LEU A 23 44.32 -29.21 10.26
N VAL A 24 44.55 -29.41 8.96
CA VAL A 24 44.10 -28.49 7.91
C VAL A 24 42.58 -28.38 7.91
N ASP A 25 41.86 -29.51 7.97
CA ASP A 25 40.40 -29.52 8.00
C ASP A 25 39.85 -28.80 9.23
N SER A 26 40.48 -29.00 10.39
CA SER A 26 40.12 -28.29 11.63
C SER A 26 40.34 -26.78 11.49
N TYR A 27 41.49 -26.36 10.95
CA TYR A 27 41.78 -24.95 10.73
C TYR A 27 40.81 -24.31 9.73
N MET A 28 40.51 -24.99 8.62
CA MET A 28 39.57 -24.51 7.61
C MET A 28 38.15 -24.36 8.15
N LYS A 29 37.72 -25.21 9.10
CA LYS A 29 36.44 -25.03 9.81
C LYS A 29 36.42 -23.72 10.62
N ILE A 30 37.51 -23.40 11.32
CA ILE A 30 37.62 -22.14 12.08
C ILE A 30 37.59 -20.95 11.12
N VAL A 31 38.41 -20.97 10.07
CA VAL A 31 38.44 -19.91 9.05
C VAL A 31 37.06 -19.71 8.43
N THR A 32 36.39 -20.79 8.04
CA THR A 32 35.05 -20.71 7.44
C THR A 32 34.03 -20.11 8.41
N LYS A 33 34.09 -20.48 9.69
CA LYS A 33 33.21 -19.91 10.72
C LYS A 33 33.48 -18.41 10.89
N THR A 34 34.75 -18.00 10.93
CA THR A 34 35.16 -16.60 11.03
C THR A 34 34.71 -15.80 9.81
N CYS A 35 34.92 -16.29 8.59
CA CYS A 35 34.46 -15.62 7.38
C CYS A 35 32.94 -15.48 7.34
N ARG A 36 32.19 -16.53 7.71
CA ARG A 36 30.72 -16.49 7.76
C ARG A 36 30.18 -15.48 8.78
N ASP A 37 30.94 -15.17 9.82
CA ASP A 37 30.57 -14.16 10.82
C ASP A 37 31.00 -12.75 10.41
N LEU A 38 32.25 -12.59 9.96
CA LEU A 38 32.83 -11.28 9.70
C LEU A 38 32.36 -10.68 8.37
N VAL A 39 32.18 -11.48 7.32
CA VAL A 39 31.80 -10.93 6.00
C VAL A 39 30.44 -10.22 6.06
N PRO A 40 29.37 -10.80 6.63
CA PRO A 40 28.10 -10.09 6.78
C PRO A 40 28.22 -8.84 7.66
N LYS A 41 29.03 -8.87 8.71
CA LYS A 41 29.26 -7.71 9.59
C LYS A 41 29.96 -6.57 8.84
N THR A 42 30.95 -6.90 8.01
CA THR A 42 31.65 -5.92 7.17
C THR A 42 30.70 -5.31 6.14
N ILE A 43 29.86 -6.12 5.48
CA ILE A 43 28.84 -5.63 4.54
C ILE A 43 27.85 -4.69 5.25
N MET A 44 27.37 -5.10 6.42
CA MET A 44 26.46 -4.28 7.23
C MET A 44 27.10 -2.95 7.59
N PHE A 45 28.34 -2.99 8.08
CA PHE A 45 29.03 -1.81 8.58
C PHE A 45 29.41 -0.83 7.47
N LEU A 46 29.93 -1.31 6.34
CA LEU A 46 30.46 -0.47 5.28
C LEU A 46 29.45 -0.12 4.20
N MET A 47 28.49 -1.00 3.88
CA MET A 47 27.56 -0.74 2.78
C MET A 47 26.18 -0.35 3.31
N ILE A 48 25.61 -1.15 4.20
CA ILE A 48 24.22 -0.94 4.63
C ILE A 48 24.11 0.32 5.48
N ASN A 49 25.01 0.50 6.46
CA ASN A 49 24.99 1.68 7.32
C ASN A 49 25.29 2.97 6.54
N ASP A 50 26.23 2.94 5.60
CA ASP A 50 26.58 4.09 4.77
C ASP A 50 25.41 4.50 3.85
N VAL A 51 24.79 3.54 3.16
CA VAL A 51 23.59 3.81 2.34
C VAL A 51 22.44 4.33 3.21
N LYS A 52 22.24 3.75 4.39
CA LYS A 52 21.24 4.23 5.34
C LYS A 52 21.51 5.67 5.76
N ALA A 53 22.77 6.03 6.04
CA ALA A 53 23.13 7.40 6.38
C ALA A 53 22.84 8.33 5.20
N PHE A 54 23.31 7.99 4.00
CA PHE A 54 23.08 8.77 2.78
C PHE A 54 21.59 9.05 2.53
N ILE A 55 20.73 8.03 2.61
CA ILE A 55 19.28 8.20 2.42
C ILE A 55 18.68 9.18 3.45
N ASN A 56 19.13 9.11 4.70
CA ASN A 56 18.55 9.92 5.79
C ASN A 56 19.07 11.36 5.81
N SER A 57 20.33 11.60 5.42
CA SER A 57 20.98 12.92 5.58
C SER A 57 21.35 13.63 4.28
N GLU A 58 21.59 12.93 3.19
CA GLU A 58 22.21 13.50 1.99
C GLU A 58 21.30 13.46 0.76
N LEU A 59 20.49 12.41 0.61
CA LEU A 59 19.68 12.17 -0.57
C LEU A 59 18.82 13.38 -0.96
N LEU A 60 18.12 13.99 0.01
CA LEU A 60 17.25 15.12 -0.26
C LEU A 60 18.03 16.34 -0.79
N ALA A 61 19.21 16.62 -0.22
CA ALA A 61 20.07 17.69 -0.67
C ALA A 61 20.58 17.43 -2.09
N CYS A 62 20.94 16.18 -2.41
CA CYS A 62 21.33 15.78 -3.76
C CYS A 62 20.19 15.99 -4.77
N LEU A 63 18.95 15.59 -4.43
CA LEU A 63 17.79 15.78 -5.31
C LEU A 63 17.52 17.26 -5.58
N TYR A 64 17.66 18.12 -4.57
CA TYR A 64 17.53 19.57 -4.75
C TYR A 64 18.68 20.19 -5.55
N ALA A 65 19.90 19.66 -5.45
CA ALA A 65 21.05 20.15 -6.21
C ALA A 65 20.90 19.93 -7.73
N THR A 66 20.09 18.95 -8.17
CA THR A 66 19.83 18.67 -9.59
C THR A 66 19.11 19.80 -10.33
N GLY A 67 18.48 20.74 -9.61
CA GLY A 67 17.88 21.95 -10.17
C GLY A 67 16.53 21.78 -10.89
N ASP A 68 16.18 20.56 -11.32
CA ASP A 68 14.93 20.25 -12.03
C ASP A 68 13.83 19.66 -11.13
N THR A 69 13.56 20.34 -10.02
CA THR A 69 12.57 19.86 -9.04
C THR A 69 11.13 19.85 -9.58
N GLN A 70 10.79 20.76 -10.49
CA GLN A 70 9.44 20.87 -11.03
C GLN A 70 9.07 19.64 -11.86
N ASN A 71 9.96 19.20 -12.74
CA ASN A 71 9.75 18.02 -13.56
C ASN A 71 9.76 16.74 -12.72
N MET A 72 10.62 16.66 -11.70
CA MET A 72 10.64 15.54 -10.75
C MET A 72 9.37 15.42 -9.91
N MET A 73 8.63 16.51 -9.72
CA MET A 73 7.37 16.57 -8.97
C MET A 73 6.13 16.61 -9.88
N GLU A 74 6.30 16.37 -11.17
CA GLU A 74 5.18 16.39 -12.11
C GLU A 74 4.17 15.26 -11.80
N GLU A 75 2.89 15.61 -11.83
CA GLU A 75 1.79 14.65 -11.67
C GLU A 75 1.74 13.74 -12.91
N SER A 76 1.53 12.43 -12.72
CA SER A 76 1.33 11.54 -13.86
C SER A 76 0.00 11.85 -14.56
N ALA A 77 -0.06 11.64 -15.89
CA ALA A 77 -1.27 11.91 -16.66
C ALA A 77 -2.50 11.15 -16.13
N ASP A 78 -2.33 9.91 -15.69
CA ASP A 78 -3.40 9.08 -15.13
C ASP A 78 -3.94 9.66 -13.80
N GLU A 79 -3.05 10.13 -12.93
CA GLU A 79 -3.47 10.72 -11.65
C GLU A 79 -4.15 12.08 -11.87
N ALA A 80 -3.68 12.87 -12.84
CA ALA A 80 -4.32 14.12 -13.24
C ALA A 80 -5.76 13.90 -13.74
N ILE A 81 -6.00 12.88 -14.57
CA ILE A 81 -7.34 12.50 -15.04
C ILE A 81 -8.22 12.08 -13.86
N LYS A 82 -7.71 11.22 -12.98
CA LYS A 82 -8.44 10.72 -11.81
C LYS A 82 -8.81 11.84 -10.85
N ARG A 83 -7.90 12.80 -10.63
CA ARG A 83 -8.18 14.01 -9.86
C ARG A 83 -9.27 14.86 -10.51
N GLU A 84 -9.23 15.03 -11.83
CA GLU A 84 -10.26 15.76 -12.57
C GLU A 84 -11.64 15.09 -12.47
N GLU A 85 -11.71 13.76 -12.60
CA GLU A 85 -12.94 13.00 -12.44
C GLU A 85 -13.52 13.14 -11.02
N MET A 86 -12.66 13.03 -9.99
CA MET A 86 -13.07 13.21 -8.60
C MET A 86 -13.64 14.62 -8.35
N LEU A 87 -12.98 15.65 -8.89
CA LEU A 87 -13.48 17.03 -8.80
C LEU A 87 -14.82 17.19 -9.51
N ARG A 88 -14.96 16.61 -10.71
CA ARG A 88 -16.21 16.64 -11.48
C ARG A 88 -17.35 15.99 -10.71
N MET A 89 -17.12 14.82 -10.13
CA MET A 89 -18.09 14.11 -9.29
C MET A 89 -18.44 14.94 -8.05
N TYR A 90 -17.44 15.49 -7.36
CA TYR A 90 -17.65 16.35 -6.19
C TYR A 90 -18.57 17.53 -6.52
N HIS A 91 -18.30 18.24 -7.62
CA HIS A 91 -19.15 19.36 -8.05
C HIS A 91 -20.57 18.92 -8.39
N ALA A 92 -20.74 17.80 -9.10
CA ALA A 92 -22.05 17.26 -9.40
C ALA A 92 -22.86 16.90 -8.12
N CYS A 93 -22.23 16.24 -7.15
CA CYS A 93 -22.86 15.91 -5.88
C CYS A 93 -23.23 17.17 -5.07
N LYS A 94 -22.36 18.18 -5.06
CA LYS A 94 -22.62 19.44 -4.35
C LYS A 94 -23.82 20.18 -4.93
N GLU A 95 -23.93 20.25 -6.25
CA GLU A 95 -25.08 20.85 -6.92
C GLU A 95 -26.36 20.05 -6.67
N ALA A 96 -26.31 18.71 -6.69
CA ALA A 96 -27.46 17.88 -6.36
C ALA A 96 -27.98 18.14 -4.92
N LEU A 97 -27.07 18.26 -3.94
CA LEU A 97 -27.44 18.58 -2.56
C LEU A 97 -28.05 19.98 -2.44
N LYS A 98 -27.53 20.96 -3.18
CA LYS A 98 -28.09 22.32 -3.22
C LYS A 98 -29.53 22.31 -3.76
N ILE A 99 -29.78 21.61 -4.85
CA ILE A 99 -31.13 21.47 -5.43
C ILE A 99 -32.10 20.85 -4.40
N ILE A 100 -31.69 19.81 -3.68
CA ILE A 100 -32.52 19.20 -2.62
C ILE A 100 -32.84 20.22 -1.53
N GLY A 101 -31.85 20.98 -1.07
CA GLY A 101 -32.04 22.05 -0.09
C GLY A 101 -33.03 23.11 -0.56
N ASP A 102 -32.90 23.56 -1.81
CA ASP A 102 -33.79 24.57 -2.40
C ASP A 102 -35.24 24.05 -2.51
N VAL A 103 -35.45 22.80 -2.93
CA VAL A 103 -36.78 22.17 -2.98
C VAL A 103 -37.40 22.04 -1.59
N SER A 104 -36.62 21.61 -0.59
CA SER A 104 -37.10 21.47 0.80
C SER A 104 -37.54 22.80 1.41
N MET A 105 -36.97 23.93 0.98
CA MET A 105 -37.39 25.27 1.41
C MET A 105 -38.57 25.83 0.59
N ALA A 106 -38.76 25.36 -0.64
CA ALA A 106 -39.78 25.88 -1.55
C ALA A 106 -41.18 25.27 -1.36
N THR A 107 -41.32 24.11 -0.71
CA THR A 107 -42.64 23.49 -0.50
C THR A 107 -43.34 24.04 0.74
N VAL A 108 -44.36 24.88 0.55
CA VAL A 108 -45.32 25.27 1.60
C VAL A 108 -46.31 24.12 1.85
N SER A 109 -46.40 23.64 3.09
CA SER A 109 -47.49 22.77 3.52
C SER A 109 -48.82 23.53 3.49
N THR A 110 -49.63 23.30 2.46
CA THR A 110 -51.04 23.70 2.49
C THR A 110 -51.78 22.80 3.48
N PRO A 111 -52.42 23.36 4.54
CA PRO A 111 -53.26 22.58 5.43
C PRO A 111 -54.38 21.92 4.62
N THR A 112 -54.69 20.66 4.92
CA THR A 112 -55.77 19.95 4.24
C THR A 112 -57.09 20.70 4.41
N PRO A 113 -57.85 20.93 3.32
CA PRO A 113 -59.14 21.62 3.41
C PRO A 113 -60.11 20.82 4.29
N ALA A 114 -60.95 21.54 5.05
CA ALA A 114 -61.88 20.93 5.99
C ALA A 114 -62.81 19.92 5.29
N PRO A 115 -63.12 18.77 5.93
CA PRO A 115 -63.95 17.74 5.32
C PRO A 115 -65.36 18.28 5.05
N LEU A 116 -65.82 18.09 3.81
CA LEU A 116 -67.14 18.49 3.34
C LEU A 116 -68.22 17.74 4.15
N ARG A 117 -69.05 18.46 4.92
CA ARG A 117 -70.28 17.91 5.51
C ARG A 117 -71.38 17.88 4.45
N ASN A 118 -71.90 16.69 4.14
CA ASN A 118 -73.07 16.48 3.29
C ASN A 118 -74.37 16.86 4.05
N ASP A 119 -74.64 18.16 4.23
CA ASP A 119 -75.87 18.68 4.83
C ASP A 119 -76.93 19.12 3.78
N TRP A 120 -77.00 18.44 2.63
CA TRP A 120 -77.97 18.75 1.55
C TRP A 120 -79.06 17.70 1.34
N MET A 121 -79.08 16.59 2.08
CA MET A 121 -80.29 15.75 2.18
C MET A 121 -81.19 16.27 3.31
N GLY A 122 -81.64 17.51 3.12
CA GLY A 122 -82.64 18.13 3.98
C GLY A 122 -83.94 17.34 3.92
N THR A 123 -84.33 16.83 5.08
CA THR A 123 -85.69 16.46 5.39
C THR A 123 -86.60 17.68 5.28
N SER A 124 -87.79 17.50 4.70
CA SER A 124 -89.06 18.26 4.86
C SER A 124 -89.86 18.04 3.58
N SER A 125 -91.16 17.77 3.53
CA SER A 125 -92.20 17.52 4.52
C SER A 125 -93.48 17.23 3.71
N LEU A 126 -94.25 16.23 4.10
CA LEU A 126 -95.72 16.21 4.10
C LEU A 126 -96.48 16.74 2.85
N SER A 127 -97.13 15.82 2.13
CA SER A 127 -98.46 16.08 1.55
C SER A 127 -99.23 14.77 1.32
N THR A 128 -100.14 14.45 2.23
CA THR A 128 -101.24 13.48 2.02
C THR A 128 -102.24 14.05 1.01
N PRO A 129 -103.00 13.20 0.29
CA PRO A 129 -104.45 13.30 0.45
C PRO A 129 -105.17 11.95 0.52
N MET A 130 -106.39 12.02 1.06
CA MET A 130 -107.39 10.96 1.23
C MET A 130 -107.79 10.27 -0.06
N SER A 131 -108.02 8.95 0.05
CA SER A 131 -109.29 8.28 -0.24
C SER A 131 -109.32 6.93 0.48
#